data_AF-A0AAX1D9Y0-F1
#
_entry.id   AF-A0AAX1D9Y0-F1
#
_cell.length_a   1.000
_cell.length_b   1.000
_cell.length_c   1.000
_cell.angle_alpha   90.00
_cell.angle_beta   90.00
_cell.angle_gamma   90.00
#
_symmetry.space_group_name_H-M   'P 1'
#
loop_
_entity.id
_entity.type
_entity.pdbx_description
1 polymer ?
#
loop_
_entity_poly.entity_id
_entity_poly.type
_entity_poly.pdbx_seq_one_letter_code
_entity_poly.pdbx_strand_id
1 'polypeptide(L)'
;MTLLIALVILSFSTIHLLEYLSYYARIAGRLAGKPVTGYAVQNATTTITRFFYLALMPLLGFLIDKQIPVVTYQMMGLGALAGATVLSLLAFFIRFHWITLLANFIQRRSGKPKLRTADVRKQLETPSRFPRARIIVLAAAVFLCYAVGVLVSYYFALVFHDYRSTISQLSGIVNGFATVLLTFVLEPRIATIVDDHPTHDVYHAVQAMLTGRLLAVGILAPTLFWSLGNALG
;
A
#
# COMPACT_ATOMS: atom_id res chain seq x y z
N MET A 1 22.68 14.23 6.41
CA MET A 1 21.54 14.58 5.51
C MET A 1 21.19 13.45 4.56
N THR A 2 22.14 12.93 3.77
CA THR A 2 21.94 11.79 2.85
C THR A 2 21.34 10.55 3.52
N LEU A 3 21.83 10.19 4.72
CA LEU A 3 21.28 9.07 5.48
C LEU A 3 19.79 9.25 5.83
N LEU A 4 19.37 10.45 6.24
CA LEU A 4 17.98 10.74 6.61
C LEU A 4 17.05 10.64 5.40
N ILE A 5 17.48 11.18 4.26
CA ILE A 5 16.76 11.08 2.98
C ILE A 5 16.61 9.61 2.58
N ALA A 6 17.68 8.82 2.67
CA ALA A 6 17.64 7.39 2.38
C ALA A 6 16.69 6.63 3.32
N LEU A 7 16.68 6.98 4.62
CA LEU A 7 15.76 6.38 5.60
C LEU A 7 14.29 6.71 5.29
N VAL A 8 13.98 7.94 4.84
CA VAL A 8 12.63 8.32 4.40
C VAL A 8 12.20 7.47 3.21
N ILE A 9 13.03 7.40 2.17
CA ILE A 9 12.75 6.61 0.96
C ILE A 9 12.56 5.14 1.31
N LEU A 10 13.45 4.57 2.12
CA LEU A 10 13.40 3.17 2.53
C LEU A 10 12.14 2.88 3.36
N SER A 11 11.83 3.72 4.35
CA SER A 11 10.66 3.55 5.22
C SER A 11 9.36 3.62 4.42
N PHE A 12 9.21 4.65 3.59
CA PHE A 12 8.04 4.82 2.73
C PHE A 12 7.86 3.65 1.76
N SER A 13 8.94 3.25 1.08
CA SER A 13 8.91 2.12 0.13
C SER A 13 8.55 0.80 0.84
N THR A 14 9.10 0.57 2.04
CA THR A 14 8.84 -0.63 2.83
C THR A 14 7.41 -0.70 3.32
N ILE A 15 6.83 0.43 3.78
CA ILE A 15 5.41 0.53 4.14
C ILE A 15 4.55 0.10 2.95
N HIS A 16 4.81 0.65 1.76
CA HIS A 16 4.02 0.34 0.59
C HIS A 16 4.15 -1.12 0.15
N LEU A 17 5.35 -1.70 0.24
CA LEU A 17 5.62 -3.11 -0.03
C LEU A 17 4.85 -4.03 0.91
N LEU A 18 4.98 -3.82 2.22
CA LEU A 18 4.36 -4.66 3.24
C LEU A 18 2.84 -4.62 3.16
N GLU A 19 2.26 -3.44 2.94
CA GLU A 19 0.83 -3.30 2.70
C GLU A 19 0.37 -3.97 1.40
N TYR A 20 1.16 -3.90 0.32
CA TYR A 20 0.82 -4.58 -0.93
C TYR A 20 0.82 -6.11 -0.74
N LEU A 21 1.85 -6.65 -0.10
CA LEU A 21 1.99 -8.07 0.17
C LEU A 21 0.96 -8.59 1.18
N SER A 22 0.48 -7.76 2.12
CA SER A 22 -0.47 -8.17 3.16
C SER A 22 -1.82 -8.59 2.58
N TYR A 23 -2.29 -7.96 1.50
CA TYR A 23 -3.57 -8.30 0.88
C TYR A 23 -3.60 -9.70 0.27
N TYR A 24 -2.45 -10.25 -0.14
CA TYR A 24 -2.36 -11.64 -0.59
C TYR A 24 -2.71 -12.65 0.51
N ALA A 25 -2.68 -12.24 1.79
CA ALA A 25 -3.14 -13.07 2.90
C ALA A 25 -4.64 -13.39 2.82
N ARG A 26 -5.48 -12.50 2.25
CA ARG A 26 -6.92 -12.81 2.02
C ARG A 26 -7.10 -13.97 1.04
N ILE A 27 -6.33 -13.97 -0.04
CA ILE A 27 -6.35 -15.03 -1.07
C ILE A 27 -5.83 -16.34 -0.47
N ALA A 28 -4.72 -16.27 0.27
CA ALA A 28 -4.14 -17.41 0.97
C ALA A 28 -5.08 -18.02 2.02
N GLY A 29 -5.81 -17.17 2.77
CA GLY A 29 -6.84 -17.60 3.72
C GLY A 29 -7.97 -18.35 3.03
N ARG A 30 -8.47 -17.83 1.90
CA ARG A 30 -9.50 -18.52 1.11
C ARG A 30 -9.00 -19.85 0.55
N LEU A 31 -7.77 -19.91 0.00
CA LEU A 31 -7.13 -21.15 -0.46
C LEU A 31 -7.03 -22.20 0.65
N ALA A 32 -6.70 -21.79 1.86
CA ALA A 32 -6.58 -22.68 3.01
C ALA A 32 -7.94 -23.13 3.60
N GLY A 33 -9.06 -22.52 3.17
CA GLY A 33 -10.38 -22.68 3.77
C GLY A 33 -10.52 -22.00 5.14
N LYS A 34 -9.73 -20.94 5.39
CA LYS A 34 -9.68 -20.18 6.64
C LYS A 34 -9.66 -18.66 6.37
N PRO A 35 -10.74 -18.07 5.81
CA PRO A 35 -10.78 -16.66 5.43
C PRO A 35 -10.50 -15.72 6.61
N VAL A 36 -11.05 -16.01 7.79
CA VAL A 36 -10.80 -15.23 9.03
C VAL A 36 -9.31 -15.22 9.41
N THR A 37 -8.62 -16.35 9.30
CA THR A 37 -7.17 -16.40 9.57
C THR A 37 -6.39 -15.60 8.53
N GLY A 38 -6.79 -15.64 7.25
CA GLY A 38 -6.18 -14.80 6.22
C GLY A 38 -6.32 -13.30 6.51
N TYR A 39 -7.51 -12.88 6.97
CA TYR A 39 -7.76 -11.51 7.41
C TYR A 39 -6.91 -11.12 8.62
N ALA A 40 -6.78 -12.01 9.62
CA ALA A 40 -5.91 -11.77 10.78
C ALA A 40 -4.43 -11.62 10.39
N VAL A 41 -3.92 -12.42 9.45
CA VAL A 41 -2.54 -12.31 8.94
C VAL A 41 -2.32 -11.00 8.19
N GLN A 42 -3.30 -10.55 7.40
CA GLN A 42 -3.24 -9.24 6.77
C GLN A 42 -3.13 -8.14 7.83
N ASN A 43 -4.03 -8.13 8.82
CA ASN A 43 -4.07 -7.10 9.86
C ASN A 43 -2.81 -7.09 10.74
N ALA A 44 -2.25 -8.26 11.03
CA ALA A 44 -0.96 -8.36 11.71
C ALA A 44 0.16 -7.70 10.89
N THR A 45 0.18 -7.94 9.58
CA THR A 45 1.17 -7.34 8.68
C THR A 45 1.01 -5.82 8.55
N THR A 46 -0.23 -5.32 8.41
CA THR A 46 -0.49 -3.86 8.38
C THR A 46 -0.23 -3.19 9.74
N THR A 47 -0.28 -3.93 10.84
CA THR A 47 0.12 -3.39 12.15
C THR A 47 1.63 -3.15 12.19
N ILE A 48 2.44 -4.02 11.56
CA ILE A 48 3.88 -3.81 11.42
C ILE A 48 4.17 -2.54 10.61
N THR A 49 3.38 -2.23 9.58
CA THR A 49 3.60 -1.01 8.78
C THR A 49 3.39 0.27 9.57
N ARG A 50 2.53 0.25 10.60
CA ARG A 50 2.37 1.38 11.54
C ARG A 50 3.66 1.73 12.26
N PHE A 51 4.49 0.74 12.61
CA PHE A 51 5.79 1.00 13.23
C PHE A 51 6.71 1.81 12.31
N PHE A 52 6.82 1.42 11.04
CA PHE A 52 7.59 2.18 10.04
C PHE A 52 7.02 3.59 9.82
N TYR A 53 5.70 3.72 9.85
CA TYR A 53 5.03 5.01 9.70
C TYR A 53 5.31 5.95 10.89
N LEU A 54 5.30 5.41 12.12
CA LEU A 54 5.68 6.14 13.33
C LEU A 54 7.15 6.59 13.29
N ALA A 55 8.04 5.80 12.68
CA ALA A 55 9.44 6.21 12.47
C ALA A 55 9.59 7.27 11.36
N LEU A 56 8.76 7.21 10.32
CA LEU A 56 8.81 8.14 9.17
C LEU A 56 8.45 9.58 9.55
N MET A 57 7.45 9.79 10.43
CA MET A 57 6.95 11.12 10.76
C MET A 57 7.99 12.04 11.43
N PRO A 58 8.72 11.59 12.48
CA PRO A 58 9.79 12.38 13.07
C PRO A 58 10.94 12.65 12.09
N LEU A 59 11.27 11.70 11.21
CA LEU A 59 12.31 11.89 10.19
C LEU A 59 11.95 13.03 9.24
N LEU A 60 10.72 13.02 8.72
CA LEU A 60 10.21 14.10 7.87
C LEU A 60 10.14 15.43 8.63
N GLY A 61 9.67 15.42 9.89
CA GLY A 61 9.57 16.63 10.72
C GLY A 61 10.94 17.27 10.94
N PHE A 62 11.94 16.45 11.29
CA PHE A 62 13.31 16.91 11.45
C PHE A 62 13.91 17.51 10.17
N LEU A 63 13.60 16.95 9.01
CA LEU A 63 14.03 17.51 7.72
C LEU A 63 13.39 18.88 7.45
N ILE A 64 12.13 19.08 7.84
CA ILE A 64 11.47 20.38 7.72
C ILE A 64 12.05 21.39 8.72
N ASP A 65 12.29 20.98 9.96
CA ASP A 65 12.91 21.85 10.96
C ASP A 65 14.31 22.31 10.54
N LYS A 66 15.02 21.48 9.78
CA LYS A 66 16.31 21.82 9.15
C LYS A 66 16.21 22.67 7.88
N GLN A 67 15.00 22.99 7.41
CA GLN A 67 14.75 23.79 6.21
C GLN A 67 15.56 23.31 5.00
N ILE A 68 15.47 22.02 4.70
CA ILE A 68 16.20 21.45 3.56
C ILE A 68 15.75 22.12 2.26
N PRO A 69 16.62 22.21 1.23
CA PRO A 69 16.22 22.82 -0.04
C PRO A 69 14.98 22.14 -0.62
N VAL A 70 14.04 22.93 -1.15
CA VAL A 70 12.77 22.45 -1.71
C VAL A 70 12.99 21.38 -2.78
N VAL A 71 13.97 21.59 -3.67
CA VAL A 71 14.36 20.63 -4.70
C VAL A 71 14.81 19.29 -4.09
N THR A 72 15.58 19.34 -2.99
CA THR A 72 16.01 18.13 -2.27
C THR A 72 14.82 17.37 -1.69
N TYR A 73 13.83 18.08 -1.13
CA TYR A 73 12.60 17.46 -0.64
C TYR A 73 11.78 16.82 -1.77
N GLN A 74 11.65 17.52 -2.90
CA GLN A 74 10.94 17.01 -4.07
C GLN A 74 11.59 15.74 -4.61
N MET A 75 12.92 15.74 -4.79
CA MET A 75 13.66 14.56 -5.24
C MET A 75 13.55 13.40 -4.25
N MET A 76 13.55 13.67 -2.94
CA MET A 76 13.31 12.67 -1.91
C MET A 76 11.90 12.07 -2.02
N GLY A 77 10.86 12.90 -2.17
CA GLY A 77 9.48 12.44 -2.28
C GLY A 77 9.24 11.61 -3.55
N LEU A 78 9.78 12.04 -4.69
CA LEU A 78 9.74 11.27 -5.94
C LEU A 78 10.53 9.96 -5.81
N GLY A 79 11.69 9.99 -5.17
CA GLY A 79 12.48 8.78 -4.87
C GLY A 79 11.72 7.80 -3.99
N ALA A 80 10.97 8.29 -2.99
CA ALA A 80 10.12 7.47 -2.13
C ALA A 80 8.97 6.82 -2.92
N LEU A 81 8.28 7.57 -3.78
CA LEU A 81 7.22 7.04 -4.65
C LEU A 81 7.76 6.05 -5.69
N ALA A 82 8.92 6.33 -6.28
CA ALA A 82 9.59 5.43 -7.22
C ALA A 82 10.00 4.13 -6.52
N GLY A 83 10.61 4.20 -5.35
CA GLY A 83 10.95 3.03 -4.53
C GLY A 83 9.73 2.20 -4.15
N ALA A 84 8.64 2.85 -3.70
CA ALA A 84 7.37 2.20 -3.41
C ALA A 84 6.79 1.48 -4.64
N THR A 85 6.91 2.09 -5.82
CA THR A 85 6.45 1.51 -7.09
C THR A 85 7.27 0.29 -7.50
N VAL A 86 8.60 0.40 -7.46
CA VAL A 86 9.52 -0.70 -7.78
C VAL A 86 9.29 -1.89 -6.86
N LEU A 87 9.17 -1.66 -5.55
CA LEU A 87 8.90 -2.75 -4.60
C LEU A 87 7.51 -3.35 -4.78
N SER A 88 6.49 -2.54 -5.10
CA SER A 88 5.14 -3.05 -5.40
C SER A 88 5.09 -3.88 -6.70
N LEU A 89 5.86 -3.48 -7.72
CA LEU A 89 6.05 -4.28 -8.93
C LEU A 89 6.78 -5.60 -8.64
N LEU A 90 7.83 -5.57 -7.83
CA LEU A 90 8.51 -6.78 -7.38
C LEU A 90 7.54 -7.71 -6.63
N ALA A 91 6.71 -7.16 -5.74
CA ALA A 91 5.66 -7.89 -5.05
C ALA A 91 4.63 -8.51 -6.02
N PHE A 92 4.30 -7.81 -7.11
CA PHE A 92 3.47 -8.34 -8.18
C PHE A 92 4.13 -9.54 -8.87
N PHE A 93 5.43 -9.49 -9.20
CA PHE A 93 6.12 -10.60 -9.85
C PHE A 93 6.23 -11.84 -8.94
N ILE A 94 6.50 -11.67 -7.65
CA ILE A 94 6.63 -12.80 -6.69
C ILE A 94 5.29 -13.30 -6.13
N ARG A 95 4.15 -12.72 -6.56
CA ARG A 95 2.84 -12.91 -5.93
C ARG A 95 2.42 -14.36 -5.72
N PHE A 96 2.62 -15.24 -6.70
CA PHE A 96 2.18 -16.63 -6.59
C PHE A 96 2.99 -17.41 -5.57
N HIS A 97 4.30 -17.17 -5.52
CA HIS A 97 5.17 -17.74 -4.50
C HIS A 97 4.75 -17.25 -3.10
N TRP A 98 4.51 -15.95 -2.96
CA TRP A 98 4.09 -15.35 -1.70
C TRP A 98 2.73 -15.86 -1.21
N ILE A 99 1.72 -15.91 -2.09
CA ILE A 99 0.40 -16.48 -1.77
C ILE A 99 0.53 -17.94 -1.30
N THR A 100 1.36 -18.74 -1.99
CA THR A 100 1.58 -20.15 -1.65
C THR A 100 2.28 -20.30 -0.29
N LEU A 101 3.26 -19.46 0.00
CA LEU A 101 3.95 -19.42 1.29
C LEU A 101 2.96 -19.11 2.41
N LEU A 102 2.16 -18.06 2.26
CA LEU A 102 1.13 -17.67 3.23
C LEU A 102 0.06 -18.76 3.41
N ALA A 103 -0.40 -19.38 2.33
CA ALA A 103 -1.41 -20.44 2.41
C ALA A 103 -0.87 -21.65 3.18
N ASN A 104 0.38 -22.06 2.89
CA ASN A 104 1.08 -23.12 3.62
C ASN A 104 1.33 -22.77 5.09
N PHE A 105 1.61 -21.50 5.40
CA PHE A 105 1.72 -21.02 6.78
C PHE A 105 0.38 -21.14 7.53
N ILE A 106 -0.72 -20.70 6.91
CA ILE A 106 -2.08 -20.72 7.50
C ILE A 106 -2.59 -22.16 7.73
N GLN A 107 -2.26 -23.10 6.83
CA GLN A 107 -2.68 -24.50 6.94
C GLN A 107 -1.69 -25.42 7.68
N ARG A 108 -0.57 -24.88 8.22
CA ARG A 108 0.51 -25.68 8.85
C ARG A 108 0.02 -26.64 9.93
N ARG A 109 -1.05 -26.30 10.64
CA ARG A 109 -1.65 -27.11 11.72
C ARG A 109 -2.92 -27.88 11.29
N SER A 110 -3.23 -27.93 10.01
CA SER A 110 -4.48 -28.52 9.50
C SER A 110 -4.33 -29.93 8.91
N GLY A 111 -3.13 -30.52 8.93
CA GLY A 111 -2.89 -31.86 8.36
C GLY A 111 -3.03 -31.95 6.83
N LYS A 112 -3.30 -30.83 6.14
CA LYS A 112 -3.42 -30.77 4.68
C LYS A 112 -2.03 -30.86 4.01
N PRO A 113 -1.94 -31.46 2.81
CA PRO A 113 -0.69 -31.47 2.05
C PRO A 113 -0.26 -30.04 1.67
N LYS A 114 1.05 -29.81 1.58
CA LYS A 114 1.59 -28.51 1.15
C LYS A 114 1.15 -28.20 -0.29
N LEU A 115 0.65 -26.99 -0.50
CA LEU A 115 0.32 -26.49 -1.82
C LEU A 115 1.60 -26.19 -2.60
N ARG A 116 1.59 -26.52 -3.90
CA ARG A 116 2.66 -26.17 -4.84
C ARG A 116 2.29 -24.90 -5.60
N THR A 117 3.28 -24.06 -5.87
CA THR A 117 3.08 -22.78 -6.53
C THR A 117 2.47 -22.91 -7.93
N ALA A 118 2.83 -23.97 -8.68
CA ALA A 118 2.28 -24.21 -10.01
C ALA A 118 0.77 -24.49 -9.99
N ASP A 119 0.30 -25.28 -9.02
CA ASP A 119 -1.12 -25.63 -8.86
C ASP A 119 -1.93 -24.40 -8.42
N VAL A 120 -1.40 -23.64 -7.45
CA VAL A 120 -2.00 -22.37 -7.01
C VAL A 120 -2.11 -21.40 -8.19
N ARG A 121 -1.04 -21.23 -8.95
CA ARG A 121 -1.04 -20.35 -10.13
C ARG A 121 -2.12 -20.75 -11.12
N LYS A 122 -2.20 -22.04 -11.49
CA LYS A 122 -3.21 -22.57 -12.42
C LYS A 122 -4.63 -22.31 -11.92
N GLN A 123 -4.88 -22.50 -10.62
CA GLN A 123 -6.19 -22.25 -10.03
C GLN A 123 -6.56 -20.76 -10.06
N LEU A 124 -5.63 -19.87 -9.71
CA LEU A 124 -5.87 -18.43 -9.61
C LEU A 124 -5.98 -17.74 -10.97
N GLU A 125 -5.24 -18.21 -11.98
CA GLU A 125 -5.27 -17.65 -13.34
C GLU A 125 -6.54 -18.03 -14.13
N THR A 126 -7.41 -18.88 -13.57
CA THR A 126 -8.73 -19.19 -14.16
C THR A 126 -9.48 -17.89 -14.51
N PRO A 127 -9.95 -17.70 -15.76
CA PRO A 127 -10.63 -16.49 -16.17
C PRO A 127 -11.86 -16.22 -15.30
N SER A 128 -12.05 -14.95 -14.96
CA SER A 128 -13.17 -14.48 -14.15
C SER A 128 -13.93 -13.39 -14.89
N ARG A 129 -15.26 -13.45 -14.84
CA ARG A 129 -16.18 -12.42 -15.37
C ARG A 129 -16.40 -11.26 -14.40
N PHE A 130 -15.69 -11.24 -13.29
CA PHE A 130 -15.87 -10.28 -12.21
C PHE A 130 -15.52 -8.83 -12.66
N PRO A 131 -16.34 -7.81 -12.34
CA PRO A 131 -16.15 -6.44 -12.84
C PRO A 131 -15.01 -5.71 -12.12
N ARG A 132 -13.80 -5.78 -12.70
CA ARG A 132 -12.55 -5.25 -12.09
C ARG A 132 -12.45 -3.72 -12.08
N ALA A 133 -12.99 -3.05 -13.09
CA ALA A 133 -12.79 -1.62 -13.31
C ALA A 133 -13.25 -0.75 -12.12
N ARG A 134 -14.42 -1.06 -11.54
CA ARG A 134 -14.97 -0.29 -10.40
C ARG A 134 -14.08 -0.39 -9.16
N ILE A 135 -13.49 -1.55 -8.92
CA ILE A 135 -12.56 -1.75 -7.79
C ILE A 135 -11.24 -1.03 -8.06
N ILE A 136 -10.71 -1.10 -9.28
CA ILE A 136 -9.49 -0.40 -9.67
C ILE A 136 -9.62 1.10 -9.42
N VAL A 137 -10.71 1.73 -9.89
CA VAL A 137 -10.93 3.17 -9.73
C VAL A 137 -11.10 3.55 -8.26
N LEU A 138 -11.92 2.81 -7.51
CA LEU A 138 -12.11 3.07 -6.08
C LEU A 138 -10.79 2.92 -5.31
N ALA A 139 -10.04 1.85 -5.56
CA ALA A 139 -8.75 1.61 -4.93
C ALA A 139 -7.74 2.69 -5.30
N ALA A 140 -7.68 3.10 -6.57
CA ALA A 140 -6.79 4.15 -7.01
C ALA A 140 -7.08 5.47 -6.29
N ALA A 141 -8.35 5.85 -6.14
CA ALA A 141 -8.73 7.06 -5.40
C ALA A 141 -8.30 7.00 -3.93
N VAL A 142 -8.57 5.88 -3.24
CA VAL A 142 -8.21 5.71 -1.82
C VAL A 142 -6.69 5.71 -1.62
N PHE A 143 -5.96 4.93 -2.41
CA PHE A 143 -4.50 4.82 -2.27
C PHE A 143 -3.74 6.05 -2.76
N LEU A 144 -4.35 6.88 -3.62
CA LEU A 144 -3.79 8.18 -3.99
C LEU A 144 -3.71 9.07 -2.76
N CYS A 145 -4.79 9.16 -1.97
CA CYS A 145 -4.80 9.94 -0.72
C CYS A 145 -3.71 9.47 0.26
N TYR A 146 -3.55 8.15 0.42
CA TYR A 146 -2.48 7.57 1.26
C TYR A 146 -1.08 7.95 0.77
N ALA A 147 -0.83 7.86 -0.53
CA ALA A 147 0.50 8.06 -1.10
C ALA A 147 0.93 9.53 -1.08
N VAL A 148 0.01 10.46 -1.41
CA VAL A 148 0.34 11.88 -1.51
C VAL A 148 0.16 12.65 -0.21
N GLY A 149 -0.75 12.22 0.67
CA GLY A 149 -1.17 13.01 1.84
C GLY A 149 0.00 13.46 2.71
N VAL A 150 0.90 12.54 3.05
CA VAL A 150 2.11 12.84 3.83
C VAL A 150 3.06 13.74 3.06
N LEU A 151 3.45 13.33 1.85
CA LEU A 151 4.48 14.03 1.08
C LEU A 151 4.06 15.47 0.74
N VAL A 152 2.80 15.68 0.37
CA VAL A 152 2.27 17.02 0.05
C VAL A 152 2.15 17.88 1.31
N SER A 153 1.65 17.34 2.42
CA SER A 153 1.54 18.11 3.67
C SER A 153 2.92 18.55 4.17
N TYR A 154 3.91 17.67 4.13
CA TYR A 154 5.26 17.99 4.56
C TYR A 154 6.00 18.89 3.54
N TYR A 155 5.69 18.80 2.25
CA TYR A 155 6.11 19.80 1.26
C TYR A 155 5.59 21.19 1.61
N PHE A 156 4.28 21.33 1.88
CA PHE A 156 3.70 22.61 2.26
C PHE A 156 4.24 23.14 3.58
N ALA A 157 4.50 22.27 4.55
CA ALA A 157 5.11 22.66 5.82
C ALA A 157 6.56 23.15 5.65
N LEU A 158 7.26 22.70 4.60
CA LEU A 158 8.57 23.24 4.23
C LEU A 158 8.47 24.61 3.56
N VAL A 159 7.49 24.81 2.67
CA VAL A 159 7.25 26.09 1.96
C VAL A 159 6.74 27.18 2.90
N PHE A 160 5.75 26.86 3.74
CA PHE A 160 5.13 27.77 4.72
C PHE A 160 5.64 27.47 6.13
N HIS A 161 6.94 27.71 6.35
CA HIS A 161 7.66 27.23 7.54
C HIS A 161 7.11 27.74 8.88
N ASP A 162 6.53 28.95 8.90
CA ASP A 162 5.93 29.55 10.09
C ASP A 162 4.77 28.71 10.65
N TYR A 163 4.06 28.00 9.77
CA TYR A 163 2.91 27.17 10.12
C TYR A 163 3.21 25.67 10.01
N ARG A 164 4.49 25.28 9.94
CA ARG A 164 4.92 23.89 9.65
C ARG A 164 4.29 22.84 10.55
N SER A 165 4.11 23.12 11.83
CA SER A 165 3.51 22.18 12.78
C SER A 165 2.05 21.91 12.41
N THR A 166 1.26 22.97 12.23
CA THR A 166 -0.15 22.87 11.82
C THR A 166 -0.30 22.19 10.47
N ILE A 167 0.51 22.58 9.48
CA ILE A 167 0.43 22.03 8.12
C ILE A 167 0.85 20.55 8.11
N SER A 168 1.90 20.17 8.83
CA SER A 168 2.32 18.77 8.93
C SER A 168 1.24 17.89 9.59
N GLN A 169 0.47 18.43 10.56
CA GLN A 169 -0.65 17.71 11.18
C GLN A 169 -1.83 17.46 10.22
N LEU A 170 -2.00 18.27 9.17
CA LEU A 170 -3.00 18.00 8.13
C LEU A 170 -2.77 16.66 7.41
N SER A 171 -1.53 16.15 7.40
CA SER A 171 -1.24 14.80 6.88
C SER A 171 -2.03 13.72 7.63
N GLY A 172 -2.22 13.89 8.94
CA GLY A 172 -3.02 13.01 9.78
C GLY A 172 -4.49 13.02 9.38
N ILE A 173 -5.04 14.20 9.04
CA ILE A 173 -6.42 14.35 8.57
C ILE A 173 -6.62 13.65 7.24
N VAL A 174 -5.73 13.89 6.26
CA VAL A 174 -5.80 13.25 4.93
C VAL A 174 -5.68 11.73 5.06
N ASN A 175 -4.75 11.25 5.90
CA ASN A 175 -4.58 9.82 6.13
C ASN A 175 -5.78 9.19 6.88
N GLY A 176 -6.34 9.90 7.86
CA GLY A 176 -7.56 9.49 8.56
C GLY A 176 -8.74 9.34 7.60
N PHE A 177 -8.93 10.31 6.70
CA PHE A 177 -9.96 10.23 5.66
C PHE A 177 -9.75 9.05 4.71
N ALA A 178 -8.50 8.83 4.24
CA ALA A 178 -8.17 7.68 3.40
C ALA A 178 -8.45 6.35 4.11
N THR A 179 -8.20 6.29 5.42
CA THR A 179 -8.47 5.13 6.27
C THR A 179 -9.96 4.86 6.43
N VAL A 180 -10.77 5.90 6.62
CA VAL A 180 -12.23 5.74 6.65
C VAL A 180 -12.73 5.19 5.31
N LEU A 181 -12.28 5.73 4.18
CA LEU A 181 -12.68 5.21 2.86
C LEU A 181 -12.21 3.77 2.64
N LEU A 182 -10.99 3.44 3.05
CA LEU A 182 -10.48 2.08 2.98
C LEU A 182 -11.37 1.14 3.79
N THR A 183 -11.57 1.41 5.07
CA THR A 183 -12.21 0.48 6.00
C THR A 183 -13.73 0.41 5.87
N PHE A 184 -14.42 1.50 5.54
CA PHE A 184 -15.87 1.51 5.41
C PHE A 184 -16.36 1.23 3.98
N VAL A 185 -15.52 1.39 2.96
CA VAL A 185 -15.96 1.25 1.55
C VAL A 185 -15.23 0.12 0.83
N LEU A 186 -13.89 0.13 0.83
CA LEU A 186 -13.12 -0.82 0.03
C LEU A 186 -13.00 -2.18 0.71
N GLU A 187 -12.69 -2.22 2.00
CA GLU A 187 -12.52 -3.46 2.76
C GLU A 187 -13.78 -4.34 2.82
N PRO A 188 -15.00 -3.81 3.08
CA PRO A 188 -16.23 -4.61 3.12
C PRO A 188 -16.57 -5.21 1.77
N ARG A 189 -16.29 -4.48 0.67
CA ARG A 189 -16.46 -5.00 -0.70
C ARG A 189 -15.54 -6.17 -0.97
N ILE A 190 -14.28 -6.11 -0.54
CA ILE A 190 -13.35 -7.24 -0.71
C ILE A 190 -13.73 -8.40 0.23
N ALA A 191 -14.18 -8.12 1.46
CA ALA A 191 -14.56 -9.16 2.43
C ALA A 191 -15.75 -10.00 1.94
N THR A 192 -16.82 -9.36 1.47
CA THR A 192 -17.98 -10.06 0.88
C THR A 192 -17.60 -10.97 -0.29
N ILE A 193 -16.66 -10.52 -1.15
CA ILE A 193 -16.14 -11.36 -2.23
C ILE A 193 -15.38 -12.57 -1.68
N VAL A 194 -14.55 -12.39 -0.64
CA VAL A 194 -13.79 -13.48 0.00
C VAL A 194 -14.72 -14.56 0.56
N ASP A 195 -15.87 -14.16 1.11
CA ASP A 195 -16.83 -15.08 1.73
C ASP A 195 -17.65 -15.84 0.67
N ASP A 196 -18.21 -15.12 -0.30
CA ASP A 196 -19.25 -15.64 -1.19
C ASP A 196 -18.72 -16.23 -2.50
N HIS A 197 -17.50 -15.91 -2.91
CA HIS A 197 -17.00 -16.23 -4.26
C HIS A 197 -15.93 -17.34 -4.26
N PRO A 198 -15.73 -18.03 -5.40
CA PRO A 198 -14.63 -18.98 -5.56
C PRO A 198 -13.27 -18.28 -5.53
N THR A 199 -12.22 -19.03 -5.20
CA THR A 199 -10.87 -18.48 -4.96
C THR A 199 -10.29 -17.68 -6.13
N HIS A 200 -10.58 -18.05 -7.39
CA HIS A 200 -10.09 -17.30 -8.55
C HIS A 200 -10.71 -15.91 -8.64
N ASP A 201 -12.02 -15.77 -8.35
CA ASP A 201 -12.70 -14.46 -8.29
C ASP A 201 -12.13 -13.59 -7.18
N VAL A 202 -11.89 -14.18 -6.00
CA VAL A 202 -11.22 -13.49 -4.88
C VAL A 202 -9.85 -12.98 -5.31
N TYR A 203 -9.08 -13.79 -6.04
CA TYR A 203 -7.80 -13.36 -6.59
C TYR A 203 -7.94 -12.19 -7.56
N HIS A 204 -8.85 -12.27 -8.53
CA HIS A 204 -9.03 -11.19 -9.51
C HIS A 204 -9.54 -9.90 -8.86
N ALA A 205 -10.37 -9.97 -7.81
CA ALA A 205 -10.83 -8.81 -7.05
C ALA A 205 -9.70 -8.15 -6.24
N VAL A 206 -8.93 -8.94 -5.49
CA VAL A 206 -7.76 -8.42 -4.75
C VAL A 206 -6.71 -7.88 -5.71
N GLN A 207 -6.47 -8.57 -6.84
CA GLN A 207 -5.55 -8.11 -7.86
C GLN A 207 -6.00 -6.80 -8.51
N ALA A 208 -7.30 -6.63 -8.78
CA ALA A 208 -7.86 -5.37 -9.28
C ALA A 208 -7.63 -4.22 -8.28
N MET A 209 -7.85 -4.46 -6.99
CA MET A 209 -7.56 -3.47 -5.95
C MET A 209 -6.07 -3.11 -5.89
N LEU A 210 -5.18 -4.10 -5.95
CA LEU A 210 -3.74 -3.89 -5.96
C LEU A 210 -3.25 -3.19 -7.24
N THR A 211 -3.89 -3.45 -8.39
CA THR A 211 -3.64 -2.69 -9.63
C THR A 211 -4.06 -1.24 -9.47
N GLY A 212 -5.22 -0.95 -8.85
CA GLY A 212 -5.61 0.43 -8.51
C GLY A 212 -4.59 1.12 -7.61
N ARG A 213 -4.11 0.41 -6.58
CA ARG A 213 -3.02 0.90 -5.70
C ARG A 213 -1.75 1.21 -6.48
N LEU A 214 -1.34 0.33 -7.40
CA LEU A 214 -0.14 0.52 -8.21
C LEU A 214 -0.26 1.71 -9.16
N LEU A 215 -1.42 1.91 -9.79
CA LEU A 215 -1.69 3.09 -10.61
C LEU A 215 -1.64 4.38 -9.78
N ALA A 216 -2.22 4.35 -8.57
CA ALA A 216 -2.16 5.48 -7.66
C ALA A 216 -0.73 5.83 -7.25
N VAL A 217 0.02 4.86 -6.73
CA VAL A 217 1.37 5.09 -6.19
C VAL A 217 2.41 5.33 -7.29
N GLY A 218 2.28 4.66 -8.44
CA GLY A 218 3.27 4.70 -9.51
C GLY A 218 3.05 5.74 -10.59
N ILE A 219 1.82 6.25 -10.75
CA ILE A 219 1.51 7.22 -11.81
C ILE A 219 0.84 8.46 -11.23
N LEU A 220 -0.30 8.32 -10.56
CA LEU A 220 -1.10 9.47 -10.12
C LEU A 220 -0.39 10.28 -9.02
N ALA A 221 0.21 9.61 -8.04
CA ALA A 221 0.90 10.28 -6.94
C ALA A 221 2.18 11.02 -7.39
N PRO A 222 3.09 10.42 -8.18
CA PRO A 222 4.26 11.12 -8.70
C PRO A 222 3.90 12.32 -9.58
N THR A 223 2.92 12.16 -10.47
CA THR A 223 2.47 13.25 -11.36
C THR A 223 1.87 14.40 -10.57
N LEU A 224 0.99 14.11 -9.61
CA LEU A 224 0.41 15.13 -8.74
C LEU A 224 1.49 15.82 -7.91
N PHE A 225 2.37 15.05 -7.26
CA PHE A 225 3.44 15.59 -6.42
C PHE A 225 4.43 16.46 -7.19
N TRP A 226 4.83 16.03 -8.40
CA TRP A 226 5.67 16.81 -9.31
C TRP A 226 4.98 18.11 -9.75
N SER A 227 3.70 18.04 -10.12
CA SER A 227 2.95 19.23 -10.57
C SER A 227 2.83 20.29 -9.48
N LEU A 228 2.54 19.87 -8.24
CA LEU A 228 2.45 20.75 -7.08
C LEU A 228 3.81 21.36 -6.76
N GLY A 229 4.87 20.57 -6.89
CA GLY A 229 6.23 21.03 -6.67
C GLY A 229 6.66 22.16 -7.61
N ASN A 230 6.25 22.12 -8.87
CA ASN A 230 6.59 23.14 -9.87
C ASN A 230 5.64 24.34 -9.87
N ALA A 231 4.44 24.21 -9.29
CA ALA A 231 3.49 25.32 -9.24
C ALA A 231 3.81 26.35 -8.14
N LEU A 232 4.65 25.97 -7.16
CA LEU A 232 4.91 26.73 -5.93
C LEU A 232 6.40 27.07 -5.72
N GLY A 233 7.28 26.62 -6.61
CA GLY A 233 8.71 26.94 -6.64
C GLY A 233 9.07 27.72 -7.90
#